data_AF-A0A2H9MEP2-F1
#
_entry.id   AF-A0A2H9MEP2-F1
#
_cell.length_a   1.000
_cell.length_b   1.000
_cell.length_c   1.000
_cell.angle_alpha   90.00
_cell.angle_beta   90.00
_cell.angle_gamma   90.00
#
_symmetry.space_group_name_H-M   'P 1'
#
loop_
_entity.id
_entity.type
_entity.pdbx_description
1 polymer ?
#
loop_
_entity_poly.entity_id
_entity_poly.type
_entity_poly.pdbx_seq_one_letter_code
_entity_poly.pdbx_strand_id
1 'polypeptide(L)'
;MNIAILDGYVDEPACLGVPPYISPLVRYVAGGVKDSNKDFTYLTIDEYRKNSDKVKQMMGSEVLILVAGAAVPGKYLRGMPVSSKEIREISEKFDGLKISGGAKARFGLDNFEGFDYVAKKDLDASVYDFFTEKVFSNRNRTIDEWNKWSVKGAEIVKYHPDFPQPLVAEVETMRGCVRYFTGGCSFCIEPLHGKPLFRDVDDIVKEVKVLNSTGVVNFRLTQSCFFSYKAIGIGETETPTPNPDEIKKLLSGIKNAAPNLKVLHVDNANPAVISEHPVESEKIMKILVEYCTPGNVLALGMESADPAVIRANNLNATP
;
A
#
# COMPACT_ATOMS: atom_id res chain seq x y z
N MET A 1 -27.86 5.52 -0.12
CA MET A 1 -26.61 5.10 -0.79
C MET A 1 -25.78 4.26 0.15
N ASN A 2 -26.08 2.96 0.17
CA ASN A 2 -25.29 1.96 0.86
C ASN A 2 -24.11 1.56 -0.03
N ILE A 3 -22.89 1.63 0.50
CA ILE A 3 -21.65 1.35 -0.24
C ILE A 3 -20.96 0.16 0.42
N ALA A 4 -20.56 -0.83 -0.37
CA ALA A 4 -19.72 -1.92 0.08
C ALA A 4 -18.30 -1.77 -0.48
N ILE A 5 -17.30 -1.90 0.39
CA ILE A 5 -15.89 -2.02 0.01
C ILE A 5 -15.52 -3.50 0.14
N LEU A 6 -15.21 -4.14 -0.98
CA LEU A 6 -14.68 -5.49 -1.04
C LEU A 6 -13.16 -5.43 -1.19
N ASP A 7 -12.46 -5.86 -0.15
CA ASP A 7 -11.01 -5.95 -0.13
C ASP A 7 -10.54 -7.23 -0.82
N GLY A 8 -10.17 -7.10 -2.09
CA GLY A 8 -9.56 -8.16 -2.89
C GLY A 8 -8.07 -8.37 -2.59
N TYR A 9 -7.56 -7.73 -1.53
CA TYR A 9 -6.17 -7.64 -1.15
C TYR A 9 -5.27 -6.90 -2.16
N VAL A 10 -4.14 -6.45 -1.63
CA VAL A 10 -3.05 -5.80 -2.37
C VAL A 10 -1.83 -6.69 -2.28
N ASP A 11 -1.05 -6.76 -3.35
CA ASP A 11 0.27 -7.38 -3.32
C ASP A 11 1.11 -6.72 -4.41
N GLU A 12 1.91 -5.74 -4.01
CA GLU A 12 2.75 -4.90 -4.86
C GLU A 12 4.19 -4.94 -4.30
N PRO A 13 5.23 -4.68 -5.11
CA PRO A 13 6.61 -4.73 -4.63
C PRO A 13 6.85 -3.90 -3.36
N ALA A 14 6.19 -2.74 -3.23
CA ALA A 14 6.29 -1.90 -2.05
C ALA A 14 5.31 -2.24 -0.90
N CYS A 15 4.28 -3.07 -1.09
CA CYS A 15 3.12 -3.17 -0.19
C CYS A 15 2.51 -4.59 -0.15
N LEU A 16 2.28 -5.12 1.06
CA LEU A 16 1.61 -6.41 1.31
C LEU A 16 0.23 -6.19 1.93
N GLY A 17 -0.83 -6.52 1.21
CA GLY A 17 -2.21 -6.37 1.68
C GLY A 17 -2.93 -7.68 2.03
N VAL A 18 -2.23 -8.81 2.05
CA VAL A 18 -2.81 -10.14 2.32
C VAL A 18 -2.76 -10.44 3.83
N PRO A 19 -3.77 -11.08 4.44
CA PRO A 19 -3.79 -11.33 5.89
C PRO A 19 -2.50 -11.97 6.44
N PRO A 20 -1.99 -11.48 7.58
CA PRO A 20 -2.64 -10.60 8.55
C PRO A 20 -2.53 -9.10 8.27
N TYR A 21 -2.10 -8.69 7.08
CA TYR A 21 -1.92 -7.28 6.74
C TYR A 21 -3.22 -6.63 6.27
N ILE A 22 -3.38 -5.33 6.57
CA ILE A 22 -4.33 -4.46 5.88
C ILE A 22 -3.56 -3.38 5.12
N SER A 23 -3.77 -3.35 3.79
CA SER A 23 -3.07 -2.45 2.89
C SER A 23 -3.41 -0.97 3.15
N PRO A 24 -2.53 -0.03 2.80
CA PRO A 24 -2.87 1.38 2.82
C PRO A 24 -3.98 1.71 1.82
N LEU A 25 -3.99 1.09 0.63
CA LEU A 25 -4.93 1.39 -0.45
C LEU A 25 -6.40 1.25 -0.01
N VAL A 26 -6.77 0.12 0.61
CA VAL A 26 -8.16 -0.09 1.05
C VAL A 26 -8.56 0.92 2.14
N ARG A 27 -7.61 1.32 3.00
CA ARG A 27 -7.83 2.35 4.01
C ARG A 27 -8.00 3.72 3.35
N TYR A 28 -7.21 4.07 2.35
CA TYR A 28 -7.34 5.34 1.66
C TYR A 28 -8.66 5.43 0.88
N VAL A 29 -9.12 4.34 0.26
CA VAL A 29 -10.43 4.25 -0.37
C VAL A 29 -11.55 4.52 0.64
N ALA A 30 -11.49 3.86 1.80
CA ALA A 30 -12.42 4.12 2.90
C ALA A 30 -12.37 5.59 3.39
N GLY A 31 -11.18 6.18 3.42
CA GLY A 31 -10.96 7.58 3.72
C GLY A 31 -11.64 8.52 2.72
N GLY A 32 -11.52 8.25 1.42
CA GLY A 32 -12.21 8.98 0.35
C GLY A 32 -13.74 8.87 0.46
N VAL A 33 -14.26 7.67 0.75
CA VAL A 33 -15.70 7.48 0.99
C VAL A 33 -16.18 8.31 2.18
N LYS A 34 -15.50 8.23 3.33
CA LYS A 34 -15.84 9.02 4.52
C LYS A 34 -15.71 10.53 4.27
N ASP A 35 -14.73 10.94 3.48
CA ASP A 35 -14.53 12.35 3.14
C ASP A 35 -15.64 12.91 2.24
N SER A 36 -16.28 12.05 1.44
CA SER A 36 -17.50 12.38 0.68
C SER A 36 -18.79 12.43 1.52
N ASN A 37 -18.68 12.38 2.86
CA ASN A 37 -19.79 12.30 3.82
C ASN A 37 -20.70 11.09 3.60
N LYS A 38 -20.12 9.97 3.15
CA LYS A 38 -20.80 8.68 3.00
C LYS A 38 -20.26 7.68 4.02
N ASP A 39 -21.02 6.61 4.23
CA ASP A 39 -20.57 5.47 5.02
C ASP A 39 -20.41 4.22 4.15
N PHE A 40 -19.70 3.23 4.67
CA PHE A 40 -19.40 1.99 3.97
C PHE A 40 -19.56 0.76 4.86
N THR A 41 -19.79 -0.38 4.22
CA THR A 41 -19.61 -1.71 4.80
C THR A 41 -18.33 -2.32 4.25
N TYR A 42 -17.63 -3.11 5.05
CA TYR A 42 -16.37 -3.72 4.67
C TYR A 42 -16.40 -5.24 4.79
N LEU A 43 -15.87 -5.92 3.78
CA LEU A 43 -15.59 -7.34 3.83
C LEU A 43 -14.33 -7.67 3.01
N THR A 44 -13.63 -8.73 3.39
CA THR A 44 -12.52 -9.27 2.60
C THR A 44 -12.98 -10.28 1.56
N ILE A 45 -12.14 -10.55 0.56
CA ILE A 45 -12.37 -11.62 -0.41
C ILE A 45 -12.48 -13.00 0.25
N ASP A 46 -11.78 -13.23 1.37
CA ASP A 46 -11.93 -14.49 2.11
C ASP A 46 -13.28 -14.60 2.82
N GLU A 47 -13.82 -13.49 3.33
CA GLU A 47 -15.18 -13.43 3.87
C GLU A 47 -16.25 -13.61 2.78
N TYR A 48 -15.98 -13.14 1.56
CA TYR A 48 -16.80 -13.38 0.38
C TYR A 48 -16.82 -14.87 0.01
N ARG A 49 -15.66 -15.51 -0.10
CA ARG A 49 -15.52 -16.95 -0.40
C ARG A 49 -16.25 -17.84 0.60
N LYS A 50 -16.26 -17.45 1.87
CA LYS A 50 -16.94 -18.18 2.95
C LYS A 50 -18.46 -17.97 2.97
N ASN A 51 -19.00 -17.15 2.06
CA ASN A 51 -20.40 -16.75 2.03
C ASN A 51 -20.89 -16.25 3.40
N SER A 52 -20.08 -15.42 4.06
CA SER A 52 -20.41 -14.84 5.36
C SER A 52 -21.68 -13.99 5.30
N ASP A 53 -22.29 -13.68 6.45
CA ASP A 53 -23.49 -12.82 6.47
C ASP A 53 -23.24 -11.41 5.88
N LYS A 54 -21.98 -10.95 5.89
CA LYS A 54 -21.56 -9.70 5.22
C LYS A 54 -21.77 -9.75 3.71
N VAL A 55 -21.79 -10.92 3.08
CA VAL A 55 -22.07 -11.06 1.65
C VAL A 55 -23.50 -10.65 1.34
N LYS A 56 -24.48 -11.00 2.18
CA LYS A 56 -25.87 -10.55 1.98
C LYS A 56 -25.98 -9.02 2.08
N GLN A 57 -25.27 -8.43 3.04
CA GLN A 57 -25.21 -6.98 3.19
C GLN A 57 -24.52 -6.31 1.98
N MET A 58 -23.43 -6.88 1.50
CA MET A 58 -22.75 -6.44 0.27
C MET A 58 -23.73 -6.50 -0.90
N MET A 59 -24.40 -7.63 -1.13
CA MET A 59 -25.34 -7.83 -2.25
C MET A 59 -26.57 -6.91 -2.20
N GLY A 60 -26.98 -6.46 -1.02
CA GLY A 60 -28.04 -5.46 -0.85
C GLY A 60 -27.56 -4.00 -0.95
N SER A 61 -26.28 -3.75 -1.20
CA SER A 61 -25.73 -2.40 -1.35
C SER A 61 -26.00 -1.82 -2.73
N GLU A 62 -26.04 -0.48 -2.83
CA GLU A 62 -26.28 0.23 -4.09
C GLU A 62 -25.00 0.38 -4.91
N VAL A 63 -23.85 0.42 -4.24
CA VAL A 63 -22.53 0.56 -4.85
C VAL A 63 -21.56 -0.46 -4.25
N LEU A 64 -20.81 -1.14 -5.12
CA LEU A 64 -19.68 -2.00 -4.76
C LEU A 64 -18.38 -1.34 -5.24
N ILE A 65 -17.41 -1.23 -4.33
CA ILE A 65 -16.04 -0.81 -4.63
C ILE A 65 -15.13 -2.02 -4.39
N LEU A 66 -14.58 -2.57 -5.47
CA LEU A 66 -13.61 -3.65 -5.42
C LEU A 66 -12.18 -3.08 -5.41
N VAL A 67 -11.40 -3.43 -4.39
CA VAL A 67 -9.95 -3.17 -4.38
C VAL A 67 -9.23 -4.41 -4.92
N ALA A 68 -8.62 -4.30 -6.09
CA ALA A 68 -7.92 -5.39 -6.78
C ALA A 68 -6.44 -5.02 -6.98
N GLY A 69 -5.62 -5.19 -5.93
CA GLY A 69 -4.26 -4.66 -5.88
C GLY A 69 -3.12 -5.66 -6.06
N ALA A 70 -3.38 -6.92 -6.42
CA ALA A 70 -2.30 -7.89 -6.62
C ALA A 70 -1.64 -7.74 -8.00
N ALA A 71 -0.38 -7.32 -8.00
CA ALA A 71 0.45 -7.11 -9.19
C ALA A 71 1.58 -8.11 -9.33
N VAL A 72 2.00 -8.74 -8.22
CA VAL A 72 3.10 -9.71 -8.21
C VAL A 72 2.58 -11.14 -8.03
N PRO A 73 3.22 -12.14 -8.66
CA PRO A 73 2.93 -13.54 -8.35
C PRO A 73 3.41 -13.86 -6.93
N GLY A 74 2.46 -14.19 -6.04
CA GLY A 74 2.77 -14.55 -4.65
C GLY A 74 2.34 -15.98 -4.29
N LYS A 75 3.03 -16.55 -3.29
CA LYS A 75 2.54 -17.70 -2.52
C LYS A 75 2.13 -17.18 -1.14
N TYR A 76 0.87 -17.38 -0.81
CA TYR A 76 0.29 -16.82 0.40
C TYR A 76 -0.10 -17.93 1.36
N LEU A 77 0.14 -17.71 2.66
CA LEU A 77 -0.10 -18.72 3.69
C LEU A 77 -1.55 -18.73 4.20
N ARG A 78 -2.22 -17.57 4.28
CA ARG A 78 -3.51 -17.42 4.97
C ARG A 78 -4.69 -17.01 4.08
N GLY A 79 -4.45 -16.21 3.05
CA GLY A 79 -5.48 -15.71 2.14
C GLY A 79 -4.91 -15.53 0.74
N MET A 80 -5.77 -15.56 -0.28
CA MET A 80 -5.37 -15.32 -1.66
C MET A 80 -5.98 -14.00 -2.13
N PRO A 81 -5.27 -13.15 -2.87
CA PRO A 81 -5.90 -12.02 -3.55
C PRO A 81 -7.04 -12.46 -4.46
N VAL A 82 -7.91 -11.52 -4.82
CA VAL A 82 -9.03 -11.78 -5.72
C VAL A 82 -8.54 -12.27 -7.09
N SER A 83 -9.06 -13.41 -7.52
CA SER A 83 -8.73 -14.01 -8.83
C SER A 83 -9.53 -13.37 -9.96
N SER A 84 -9.05 -13.49 -11.20
CA SER A 84 -9.77 -13.00 -12.39
C SER A 84 -11.16 -13.65 -12.55
N LYS A 85 -11.29 -14.92 -12.14
CA LYS A 85 -12.57 -15.64 -12.11
C LYS A 85 -13.53 -14.99 -11.12
N GLU A 86 -13.05 -14.66 -9.93
CA GLU A 86 -13.88 -14.01 -8.90
C GLU A 86 -14.26 -12.58 -9.30
N ILE A 87 -13.36 -11.82 -9.93
CA ILE A 87 -13.69 -10.48 -10.47
C ILE A 87 -14.89 -10.59 -11.42
N ARG A 88 -14.86 -11.54 -12.36
CA ARG A 88 -15.97 -11.80 -13.29
C ARG A 88 -17.24 -12.24 -12.56
N GLU A 89 -17.13 -13.22 -11.67
CA GLU A 89 -18.26 -13.75 -10.89
C GLU A 89 -18.95 -12.65 -10.07
N ILE A 90 -18.17 -11.78 -9.43
CA ILE A 90 -18.67 -10.64 -8.67
C ILE A 90 -19.40 -9.66 -9.60
N SER A 91 -18.82 -9.38 -10.78
CA SER A 91 -19.43 -8.45 -11.74
C SER A 91 -20.80 -8.93 -12.27
N GLU A 92 -20.95 -10.25 -12.44
CA GLU A 92 -22.18 -10.90 -12.93
C GLU A 92 -23.24 -10.99 -11.85
N LYS A 93 -22.85 -11.22 -10.60
CA LYS A 93 -23.77 -11.43 -9.48
C LYS A 93 -24.28 -10.14 -8.85
N PHE A 94 -23.47 -9.10 -8.80
CA PHE A 94 -23.84 -7.86 -8.12
C PHE A 94 -24.62 -6.94 -9.06
N ASP A 95 -25.88 -6.67 -8.71
CA ASP A 95 -26.82 -5.90 -9.55
C ASP A 95 -26.61 -4.38 -9.46
N GLY A 96 -25.96 -3.88 -8.41
CA GLY A 96 -25.72 -2.45 -8.19
C GLY A 96 -24.57 -1.89 -9.03
N LEU A 97 -24.23 -0.63 -8.75
CA LEU A 97 -23.14 0.09 -9.43
C LEU A 97 -21.78 -0.44 -8.97
N LYS A 98 -20.89 -0.73 -9.92
CA LYS A 98 -19.61 -1.41 -9.70
C LYS A 98 -18.43 -0.51 -10.04
N ILE A 99 -17.59 -0.25 -9.04
CA ILE A 99 -16.33 0.49 -9.18
C ILE A 99 -15.18 -0.44 -8.83
N SER A 100 -14.10 -0.41 -9.59
CA SER A 100 -12.87 -1.15 -9.29
C SER A 100 -11.61 -0.32 -9.48
N GLY A 101 -10.52 -0.72 -8.83
CA GLY A 101 -9.20 -0.13 -8.99
C GLY A 101 -8.11 -0.93 -8.27
N GLY A 102 -6.92 -0.33 -8.15
CA GLY A 102 -5.70 -1.00 -7.67
C GLY A 102 -4.79 -1.42 -8.81
N ALA A 103 -3.63 -2.02 -8.50
CA ALA A 103 -2.61 -2.32 -9.49
C ALA A 103 -3.10 -3.17 -10.67
N LYS A 104 -4.02 -4.12 -10.46
CA LYS A 104 -4.60 -4.91 -11.57
C LYS A 104 -5.27 -4.03 -12.61
N ALA A 105 -6.01 -3.01 -12.17
CA ALA A 105 -6.69 -2.07 -13.03
C ALA A 105 -5.74 -1.04 -13.66
N ARG A 106 -4.82 -0.48 -12.86
CA ARG A 106 -3.85 0.54 -13.26
C ARG A 106 -2.87 0.05 -14.33
N PHE A 107 -2.36 -1.16 -14.17
CA PHE A 107 -1.36 -1.75 -15.06
C PHE A 107 -1.94 -2.72 -16.08
N GLY A 108 -3.27 -2.86 -16.15
CA GLY A 108 -3.95 -3.70 -17.14
C GLY A 108 -3.64 -5.19 -17.00
N LEU A 109 -3.49 -5.68 -15.75
CA LEU A 109 -3.16 -7.07 -15.45
C LEU A 109 -4.39 -7.99 -15.40
N ASP A 110 -5.59 -7.43 -15.42
CA ASP A 110 -6.84 -8.18 -15.35
C ASP A 110 -7.97 -7.49 -16.14
N ASN A 111 -9.03 -8.23 -16.41
CA ASN A 111 -10.23 -7.73 -17.08
C ASN A 111 -11.32 -7.41 -16.07
N PHE A 112 -11.90 -6.21 -16.17
CA PHE A 112 -12.97 -5.71 -15.32
C PHE A 112 -14.27 -5.51 -16.11
N GLU A 113 -14.49 -6.32 -17.13
CA GLU A 113 -15.77 -6.40 -17.83
C GLU A 113 -16.92 -6.58 -16.83
N GLY A 114 -18.02 -5.87 -17.05
CA GLY A 114 -19.16 -5.82 -16.12
C GLY A 114 -19.02 -4.81 -14.98
N PHE A 115 -17.88 -4.14 -14.81
CA PHE A 115 -17.76 -2.96 -13.93
C PHE A 115 -18.13 -1.68 -14.68
N ASP A 116 -18.89 -0.80 -14.02
CA ASP A 116 -19.31 0.49 -14.58
C ASP A 116 -18.14 1.49 -14.63
N TYR A 117 -17.27 1.44 -13.62
CA TYR A 117 -16.11 2.32 -13.52
C TYR A 117 -14.85 1.60 -13.06
N VAL A 118 -13.73 1.88 -13.72
CA VAL A 118 -12.43 1.26 -13.44
C VAL A 118 -11.36 2.34 -13.35
N ALA A 119 -10.83 2.56 -12.14
CA ALA A 119 -9.80 3.55 -11.88
C ALA A 119 -8.47 3.08 -12.49
N LYS A 120 -7.94 3.86 -13.44
CA LYS A 120 -6.61 3.64 -14.04
C LYS A 120 -5.49 4.39 -13.31
N LYS A 121 -5.82 5.10 -12.23
CA LYS A 121 -4.87 5.76 -11.32
C LYS A 121 -5.24 5.44 -9.86
N ASP A 122 -5.37 6.43 -8.99
CA ASP A 122 -5.60 6.22 -7.56
C ASP A 122 -7.10 6.07 -7.30
N LEU A 123 -7.51 4.85 -6.90
CA LEU A 123 -8.92 4.49 -6.72
C LEU A 123 -9.62 5.38 -5.67
N ASP A 124 -8.91 5.75 -4.62
CA ASP A 124 -9.40 6.63 -3.56
C ASP A 124 -9.81 8.02 -4.07
N ALA A 125 -9.04 8.60 -5.01
CA ALA A 125 -9.38 9.86 -5.66
C ALA A 125 -10.59 9.71 -6.59
N SER A 126 -10.61 8.65 -7.42
CA SER A 126 -11.73 8.38 -8.32
C SER A 126 -13.05 8.19 -7.56
N VAL A 127 -13.00 7.50 -6.42
CA VAL A 127 -14.17 7.25 -5.55
C VAL A 127 -14.66 8.54 -4.90
N TYR A 128 -13.74 9.37 -4.38
CA TYR A 128 -14.11 10.66 -3.80
C TYR A 128 -14.79 11.57 -4.82
N ASP A 129 -14.21 11.73 -6.01
CA ASP A 129 -14.75 12.58 -7.08
C ASP A 129 -16.11 12.05 -7.56
N PHE A 130 -16.25 10.72 -7.68
CA PHE A 130 -17.52 10.10 -8.06
C PHE A 130 -18.65 10.47 -7.10
N PHE A 131 -18.39 10.44 -5.79
CA PHE A 131 -19.41 10.73 -4.78
C PHE A 131 -19.66 12.21 -4.52
N THR A 132 -18.71 13.09 -4.85
CA THR A 132 -18.80 14.54 -4.57
C THR A 132 -19.10 15.36 -5.82
N GLU A 133 -18.39 15.11 -6.92
CA GLU A 133 -18.48 15.85 -8.17
C GLU A 133 -19.39 15.17 -9.21
N LYS A 134 -19.82 13.93 -8.94
CA LYS A 134 -20.56 13.08 -9.89
C LYS A 134 -19.78 12.82 -11.18
N VAL A 135 -18.45 12.88 -11.10
CA VAL A 135 -17.52 12.57 -12.20
C VAL A 135 -16.58 11.48 -11.73
N PHE A 136 -16.42 10.43 -12.53
CA PHE A 136 -15.41 9.41 -12.28
C PHE A 136 -14.07 9.84 -12.89
N SER A 137 -13.13 10.29 -12.06
CA SER A 137 -11.85 10.80 -12.53
C SER A 137 -10.79 9.70 -12.64
N ASN A 138 -9.83 9.87 -13.54
CA ASN A 138 -8.62 9.04 -13.65
C ASN A 138 -7.37 9.86 -13.27
N ARG A 139 -7.35 10.37 -12.04
CA ARG A 139 -6.23 11.18 -11.50
C ARG A 139 -5.49 10.47 -10.37
N ASN A 140 -4.27 10.93 -10.10
CA ASN A 140 -3.61 10.58 -8.85
C ASN A 140 -4.13 11.49 -7.74
N ARG A 141 -4.18 10.99 -6.51
CA ARG A 141 -4.42 11.80 -5.32
C ARG A 141 -3.28 12.81 -5.13
N THR A 142 -3.63 13.95 -4.58
CA THR A 142 -2.68 14.95 -4.08
C THR A 142 -2.09 14.49 -2.74
N ILE A 143 -1.03 15.17 -2.27
CA ILE A 143 -0.42 14.85 -0.97
C ILE A 143 -1.39 15.14 0.19
N ASP A 144 -2.16 16.24 0.09
CA ASP A 144 -3.14 16.63 1.11
C ASP A 144 -4.27 15.60 1.21
N GLU A 145 -4.77 15.12 0.07
CA GLU A 145 -5.76 14.05 0.01
C GLU A 145 -5.22 12.75 0.61
N TRP A 146 -3.99 12.36 0.24
CA TRP A 146 -3.36 11.17 0.78
C TRP A 146 -3.26 11.24 2.31
N ASN A 147 -2.74 12.34 2.84
CA ASN A 147 -2.60 12.54 4.28
C ASN A 147 -3.98 12.56 4.98
N LYS A 148 -4.97 13.23 4.40
CA LYS A 148 -6.34 13.30 4.95
C LYS A 148 -7.03 11.94 4.96
N TRP A 149 -6.99 11.21 3.85
CA TRP A 149 -7.70 9.94 3.69
C TRP A 149 -7.01 8.80 4.44
N SER A 150 -5.69 8.87 4.63
CA SER A 150 -4.96 7.94 5.52
C SER A 150 -5.51 7.93 6.95
N VAL A 151 -5.87 9.12 7.46
CA VAL A 151 -6.43 9.30 8.79
C VAL A 151 -7.92 8.97 8.82
N LYS A 152 -8.71 9.52 7.87
CA LYS A 152 -10.17 9.27 7.82
C LYS A 152 -10.52 7.80 7.60
N GLY A 153 -9.67 7.10 6.85
CA GLY A 153 -9.83 5.69 6.55
C GLY A 153 -9.41 4.74 7.67
N ALA A 154 -8.72 5.23 8.71
CA ALA A 154 -8.13 4.38 9.75
C ALA A 154 -9.16 3.51 10.48
N GLU A 155 -10.43 3.91 10.56
CA GLU A 155 -11.46 3.14 11.25
C GLU A 155 -11.84 1.82 10.56
N ILE A 156 -11.56 1.68 9.26
CA ILE A 156 -11.89 0.46 8.50
C ILE A 156 -11.24 -0.79 9.11
N VAL A 157 -10.10 -0.63 9.80
CA VAL A 157 -9.36 -1.72 10.46
C VAL A 157 -10.25 -2.50 11.44
N LYS A 158 -11.22 -1.83 12.09
CA LYS A 158 -12.12 -2.46 13.07
C LYS A 158 -13.01 -3.55 12.46
N TYR A 159 -13.21 -3.52 11.14
CA TYR A 159 -14.03 -4.50 10.42
C TYR A 159 -13.21 -5.66 9.84
N HIS A 160 -11.87 -5.60 9.91
CA HIS A 160 -10.99 -6.64 9.39
C HIS A 160 -11.03 -7.90 10.28
N PRO A 161 -11.11 -9.12 9.71
CA PRO A 161 -11.22 -10.36 10.50
C PRO A 161 -10.11 -10.59 11.54
N ASP A 162 -8.90 -10.09 11.26
CA ASP A 162 -7.75 -10.19 12.17
C ASP A 162 -7.66 -9.03 13.18
N PHE A 163 -8.62 -8.10 13.22
CA PHE A 163 -8.63 -7.02 14.21
C PHE A 163 -9.15 -7.52 15.58
N PRO A 164 -8.58 -7.08 16.73
CA PRO A 164 -7.41 -6.21 16.85
C PRO A 164 -6.07 -6.93 16.69
N GLN A 165 -6.07 -8.26 16.81
CA GLN A 165 -4.89 -9.13 16.68
C GLN A 165 -5.27 -10.39 15.90
N PRO A 166 -4.44 -10.87 14.97
CA PRO A 166 -3.04 -10.48 14.73
C PRO A 166 -2.81 -9.33 13.72
N LEU A 167 -3.84 -8.51 13.40
CA LEU A 167 -3.76 -7.48 12.35
C LEU A 167 -2.46 -6.66 12.38
N VAL A 168 -1.85 -6.48 11.20
CA VAL A 168 -0.73 -5.56 10.96
C VAL A 168 -1.19 -4.47 9.99
N ALA A 169 -1.16 -3.21 10.42
CA ALA A 169 -1.44 -2.10 9.53
C ALA A 169 -0.17 -1.69 8.77
N GLU A 170 -0.23 -1.77 7.46
CA GLU A 170 0.83 -1.22 6.61
C GLU A 170 0.70 0.28 6.48
N VAL A 171 1.80 1.01 6.51
CA VAL A 171 1.83 2.48 6.43
C VAL A 171 2.81 2.91 5.34
N GLU A 172 2.28 3.49 4.28
CA GLU A 172 3.07 3.92 3.12
C GLU A 172 3.82 5.20 3.45
N THR A 173 5.15 5.18 3.38
CA THR A 173 6.01 6.35 3.65
C THR A 173 6.30 7.15 2.37
N MET A 174 6.32 6.47 1.24
CA MET A 174 6.54 7.05 -0.09
C MET A 174 5.91 6.17 -1.17
N ARG A 175 5.67 6.76 -2.34
CA ARG A 175 5.20 6.07 -3.54
C ARG A 175 6.22 6.18 -4.67
N GLY A 176 6.43 5.08 -5.40
CA GLY A 176 7.32 4.99 -6.53
C GLY A 176 8.76 4.61 -6.15
N CYS A 177 9.66 4.61 -7.13
CA CYS A 177 11.05 4.19 -6.95
C CYS A 177 12.04 5.27 -7.38
N VAL A 178 13.15 5.41 -6.65
CA VAL A 178 14.22 6.38 -6.95
C VAL A 178 14.83 6.19 -8.33
N ARG A 179 14.74 4.98 -8.89
CA ARG A 179 15.20 4.62 -10.23
C ARG A 179 14.19 4.93 -11.35
N TYR A 180 13.15 5.73 -11.08
CA TYR A 180 12.10 6.07 -12.06
C TYR A 180 12.62 6.68 -13.37
N PHE A 181 13.71 7.44 -13.30
CA PHE A 181 14.25 8.20 -14.43
C PHE A 181 15.20 7.37 -15.32
N THR A 182 15.55 6.17 -14.89
CA THR A 182 16.38 5.21 -15.66
C THR A 182 15.59 3.97 -16.09
N GLY A 183 14.28 3.96 -15.86
CA GLY A 183 13.38 2.83 -16.12
C GLY A 183 13.29 1.83 -14.96
N GLY A 184 14.24 1.84 -14.02
CA GLY A 184 14.31 0.89 -12.90
C GLY A 184 14.44 -0.57 -13.34
N CYS A 185 14.18 -1.52 -12.44
CA CYS A 185 14.18 -2.94 -12.78
C CYS A 185 13.08 -3.22 -13.81
N SER A 186 13.41 -3.92 -14.90
CA SER A 186 12.52 -4.12 -16.07
C SER A 186 11.14 -4.71 -15.76
N PHE A 187 11.04 -5.48 -14.68
CA PHE A 187 9.82 -6.19 -14.24
C PHE A 187 9.06 -5.45 -13.13
N CYS A 188 9.58 -4.35 -12.61
CA CYS A 188 9.04 -3.69 -11.43
C CYS A 188 8.01 -2.62 -11.82
N ILE A 189 6.88 -2.57 -11.10
CA ILE A 189 5.84 -1.55 -11.31
C ILE A 189 6.15 -0.22 -10.61
N GLU A 190 6.99 -0.21 -9.57
CA GLU A 190 7.30 0.98 -8.77
C GLU A 190 7.82 2.18 -9.60
N PRO A 191 8.76 2.02 -10.56
CA PRO A 191 9.18 3.10 -11.45
C PRO A 191 8.03 3.71 -12.28
N LEU A 192 7.00 2.91 -12.61
CA LEU A 192 5.88 3.33 -13.44
C LEU A 192 4.93 4.32 -12.75
N HIS A 193 5.06 4.49 -11.43
CA HIS A 193 4.37 5.57 -10.70
C HIS A 193 4.96 6.96 -10.97
N GLY A 194 6.11 7.05 -11.65
CA GLY A 194 6.80 8.29 -11.98
C GLY A 194 7.72 8.76 -10.86
N LYS A 195 7.97 10.09 -10.82
CA LYS A 195 8.84 10.69 -9.79
C LYS A 195 8.33 10.33 -8.38
N PRO A 196 9.20 9.80 -7.49
CA PRO A 196 8.79 9.45 -6.15
C PRO A 196 8.18 10.61 -5.37
N LEU A 197 7.15 10.27 -4.61
CA LEU A 197 6.49 11.19 -3.69
C LEU A 197 6.70 10.69 -2.27
N PHE A 198 7.16 11.57 -1.39
CA PHE A 198 7.43 11.28 0.01
C PHE A 198 6.38 11.97 0.86
N ARG A 199 5.84 11.27 1.85
CA ARG A 199 5.01 11.90 2.88
C ARG A 199 5.89 12.52 3.95
N ASP A 200 5.37 13.56 4.60
CA ASP A 200 6.04 14.13 5.75
C ASP A 200 5.89 13.26 6.99
N VAL A 201 6.90 13.34 7.86
CA VAL A 201 6.96 12.56 9.10
C VAL A 201 5.72 12.82 9.95
N ASP A 202 5.32 14.07 10.12
CA ASP A 202 4.19 14.44 10.96
C ASP A 202 2.87 13.84 10.46
N ASP A 203 2.67 13.74 9.15
CA ASP A 203 1.48 13.13 8.58
C ASP A 203 1.46 11.60 8.75
N ILE A 204 2.61 10.95 8.57
CA ILE A 204 2.73 9.50 8.82
C ILE A 204 2.49 9.20 10.31
N VAL A 205 3.09 9.99 11.20
CA VAL A 205 2.93 9.87 12.65
C VAL A 205 1.48 10.10 13.06
N LYS A 206 0.79 11.06 12.44
CA LYS A 206 -0.63 11.31 12.67
C LYS A 206 -1.50 10.12 12.27
N GLU A 207 -1.25 9.51 11.11
CA GLU A 207 -1.93 8.28 10.71
C GLU A 207 -1.71 7.15 11.72
N VAL A 208 -0.46 6.90 12.10
CA VAL A 208 -0.11 5.86 13.08
C VAL A 208 -0.79 6.11 14.42
N LYS A 209 -0.81 7.36 14.90
CA LYS A 209 -1.51 7.74 16.14
C LYS A 209 -2.99 7.38 16.08
N VAL A 210 -3.66 7.66 14.96
CA VAL A 210 -5.09 7.36 14.82
C VAL A 210 -5.31 5.86 14.72
N LEU A 211 -4.54 5.12 13.92
CA LEU A 211 -4.59 3.65 13.89
C LEU A 211 -4.34 3.03 15.28
N ASN A 212 -3.40 3.58 16.04
CA ASN A 212 -3.13 3.09 17.38
C ASN A 212 -4.31 3.35 18.34
N SER A 213 -4.94 4.52 18.24
CA SER A 213 -6.13 4.86 19.01
C SER A 213 -7.35 3.99 18.69
N THR A 214 -7.40 3.38 17.49
CA THR A 214 -8.46 2.42 17.17
C THR A 214 -8.20 1.03 17.76
N GLY A 215 -6.97 0.73 18.19
CA GLY A 215 -6.58 -0.54 18.80
C GLY A 215 -5.49 -1.31 18.04
N VAL A 216 -5.00 -0.78 16.91
CA VAL A 216 -3.89 -1.41 16.16
C VAL A 216 -2.58 -1.24 16.91
N VAL A 217 -1.87 -2.34 17.12
CA VAL A 217 -0.55 -2.32 17.79
C VAL A 217 0.58 -2.90 16.95
N ASN A 218 0.30 -3.37 15.73
CA ASN A 218 1.32 -3.90 14.83
C ASN A 218 1.37 -3.05 13.55
N PHE A 219 2.56 -2.60 13.19
CA PHE A 219 2.80 -1.71 12.06
C PHE A 219 3.93 -2.21 11.18
N ARG A 220 3.79 -2.01 9.86
CA ARG A 220 4.84 -2.25 8.88
C ARG A 220 4.94 -1.04 7.96
N LEU A 221 6.14 -0.47 7.80
CA LEU A 221 6.36 0.66 6.90
C LEU A 221 6.64 0.17 5.49
N THR A 222 5.87 0.68 4.53
CA THR A 222 5.87 0.23 3.14
C THR A 222 6.40 1.29 2.19
N GLN A 223 7.31 0.85 1.33
CA GLN A 223 7.98 1.64 0.29
C GLN A 223 8.85 0.73 -0.59
N SER A 224 9.25 1.22 -1.76
CA SER A 224 10.18 0.52 -2.65
C SER A 224 11.60 0.38 -2.08
N CYS A 225 12.05 1.33 -1.25
CA CYS A 225 13.32 1.24 -0.51
C CYS A 225 13.29 2.15 0.73
N PHE A 226 13.42 1.57 1.93
CA PHE A 226 13.37 2.32 3.19
C PHE A 226 14.52 3.34 3.33
N PHE A 227 15.72 2.97 2.88
CA PHE A 227 16.90 3.83 2.92
C PHE A 227 16.79 5.04 1.99
N SER A 228 15.85 5.00 1.05
CA SER A 228 15.59 6.08 0.10
C SER A 228 14.54 7.08 0.59
N TYR A 229 13.91 6.85 1.75
CA TYR A 229 12.95 7.80 2.33
C TYR A 229 13.61 9.16 2.59
N LYS A 230 13.16 10.20 1.85
CA LYS A 230 13.71 11.56 1.87
C LYS A 230 15.24 11.63 1.67
N ALA A 231 15.78 10.70 0.89
CA ALA A 231 17.18 10.71 0.47
C ALA A 231 17.51 11.95 -0.38
N ILE A 232 18.79 12.32 -0.41
CA ILE A 232 19.31 13.52 -1.09
C ILE A 232 19.77 13.12 -2.51
N GLY A 233 19.45 13.93 -3.52
CA GLY A 233 19.80 13.65 -4.92
C GLY A 233 18.79 12.77 -5.68
N ILE A 234 17.52 12.74 -5.27
CA ILE A 234 16.46 12.01 -5.99
C ILE A 234 16.33 12.54 -7.43
N GLY A 235 16.49 11.65 -8.41
CA GLY A 235 16.41 11.98 -9.83
C GLY A 235 17.76 12.40 -10.44
N GLU A 236 18.82 12.50 -9.65
CA GLU A 236 20.19 12.80 -10.11
C GLU A 236 21.01 11.51 -10.22
N THR A 237 20.79 10.55 -9.32
CA THR A 237 21.46 9.25 -9.28
C THR A 237 20.49 8.13 -8.89
N GLU A 238 20.77 6.91 -9.32
CA GLU A 238 20.02 5.71 -8.91
C GLU A 238 20.27 5.32 -7.45
N THR A 239 21.37 5.81 -6.88
CA THR A 239 21.83 5.58 -5.50
C THR A 239 21.87 6.90 -4.73
N PRO A 240 20.72 7.54 -4.47
CA PRO A 240 20.69 8.80 -3.72
C PRO A 240 21.20 8.60 -2.30
N THR A 241 21.82 9.63 -1.73
CA THR A 241 22.41 9.57 -0.38
C THR A 241 21.31 9.42 0.67
N PRO A 242 21.30 8.36 1.49
CA PRO A 242 20.32 8.16 2.53
C PRO A 242 20.28 9.31 3.52
N ASN A 243 19.12 9.52 4.17
CA ASN A 243 18.92 10.59 5.14
C ASN A 243 18.60 10.02 6.53
N PRO A 244 19.64 9.69 7.34
CA PRO A 244 19.46 9.12 8.67
C PRO A 244 18.62 10.00 9.61
N ASP A 245 18.71 11.32 9.47
CA ASP A 245 17.99 12.25 10.36
C ASP A 245 16.48 12.20 10.13
N GLU A 246 16.02 12.18 8.87
CA GLU A 246 14.60 12.03 8.56
C GLU A 246 14.06 10.65 8.99
N ILE A 247 14.85 9.58 8.81
CA ILE A 247 14.49 8.24 9.26
C ILE A 247 14.40 8.17 10.79
N LYS A 248 15.34 8.80 11.52
CA LYS A 248 15.28 8.87 12.99
C LYS A 248 14.04 9.62 13.46
N LYS A 249 13.73 10.76 12.85
CA LYS A 249 12.50 11.52 13.15
C LYS A 249 11.26 10.66 12.92
N LEU A 250 11.21 9.94 11.80
CA LEU A 250 10.10 9.04 11.47
C LEU A 250 9.88 7.96 12.53
N LEU A 251 10.91 7.15 12.82
CA LEU A 251 10.75 6.00 13.71
C LEU A 251 10.53 6.41 15.17
N SER A 252 11.23 7.46 15.65
CA SER A 252 11.01 8.00 16.99
C SER A 252 9.61 8.63 17.13
N GLY A 253 9.15 9.35 16.11
CA GLY A 253 7.79 9.90 16.06
C GLY A 253 6.72 8.80 16.13
N ILE A 254 6.91 7.71 15.38
CA ILE A 254 6.02 6.54 15.41
C ILE A 254 5.97 5.92 16.81
N LYS A 255 7.12 5.70 17.44
CA LYS A 255 7.19 5.15 18.81
C LYS A 255 6.47 6.03 19.82
N ASN A 256 6.59 7.35 19.70
CA ASN A 256 5.91 8.29 20.57
C ASN A 256 4.39 8.34 20.32
N ALA A 257 3.96 8.22 19.06
CA ALA A 257 2.54 8.23 18.69
C ALA A 257 1.81 6.93 19.04
N ALA A 258 2.52 5.80 19.09
CA ALA A 258 1.98 4.48 19.41
C ALA A 258 2.81 3.80 20.52
N PRO A 259 2.74 4.29 21.77
CA PRO A 259 3.59 3.81 22.86
C PRO A 259 3.33 2.35 23.27
N ASN A 260 2.15 1.82 22.95
CA ASN A 260 1.77 0.42 23.18
C ASN A 260 1.97 -0.47 21.92
N LEU A 261 2.65 0.00 20.88
CA LEU A 261 2.94 -0.81 19.71
C LEU A 261 3.76 -2.05 20.10
N LYS A 262 3.41 -3.20 19.52
CA LYS A 262 4.06 -4.50 19.72
C LYS A 262 4.97 -4.88 18.56
N VAL A 263 4.63 -4.43 17.34
CA VAL A 263 5.42 -4.67 16.14
C VAL A 263 5.59 -3.36 15.38
N LEU A 264 6.84 -3.05 15.01
CA LEU A 264 7.21 -2.03 14.06
C LEU A 264 8.32 -2.59 13.17
N HIS A 265 7.96 -2.92 11.94
CA HIS A 265 8.86 -3.48 10.94
C HIS A 265 8.97 -2.59 9.70
N VAL A 266 10.04 -2.78 8.96
CA VAL A 266 10.28 -2.27 7.61
C VAL A 266 10.50 -3.48 6.69
N ASP A 267 10.82 -3.26 5.42
CA ASP A 267 11.03 -4.36 4.48
C ASP A 267 12.08 -4.04 3.42
N ASN A 268 11.70 -3.38 2.34
CA ASN A 268 12.58 -3.27 1.17
C ASN A 268 13.78 -2.36 1.43
N ALA A 269 14.96 -2.83 1.02
CA ALA A 269 16.17 -2.02 0.95
C ALA A 269 16.94 -2.32 -0.34
N ASN A 270 17.40 -1.26 -1.00
CA ASN A 270 18.20 -1.35 -2.21
C ASN A 270 19.68 -1.57 -1.83
N PRO A 271 20.26 -2.74 -2.11
CA PRO A 271 21.65 -3.03 -1.72
C PRO A 271 22.66 -2.10 -2.38
N ALA A 272 22.37 -1.56 -3.57
CA ALA A 272 23.25 -0.59 -4.23
C ALA A 272 23.32 0.74 -3.46
N VAL A 273 22.21 1.20 -2.88
CA VAL A 273 22.18 2.39 -2.01
C VAL A 273 23.01 2.16 -0.76
N ILE A 274 22.92 0.97 -0.16
CA ILE A 274 23.68 0.62 1.04
C ILE A 274 25.18 0.55 0.75
N SER A 275 25.56 -0.09 -0.35
CA SER A 275 26.95 -0.25 -0.76
C SER A 275 27.61 1.09 -1.10
N GLU A 276 26.90 1.97 -1.80
CA GLU A 276 27.40 3.29 -2.19
C GLU A 276 27.54 4.25 -1.00
N HIS A 277 26.65 4.15 -0.01
CA HIS A 277 26.62 5.04 1.16
C HIS A 277 26.73 4.28 2.48
N PRO A 278 27.89 3.63 2.77
CA PRO A 278 28.03 2.73 3.92
C PRO A 278 27.93 3.47 5.26
N VAL A 279 28.41 4.72 5.34
CA VAL A 279 28.40 5.52 6.57
C VAL A 279 26.98 5.92 6.98
N GLU A 280 26.19 6.42 6.03
CA GLU A 280 24.79 6.80 6.23
C GLU A 280 23.94 5.56 6.50
N SER A 281 24.20 4.47 5.78
CA SER A 281 23.47 3.21 5.92
C SER A 281 23.73 2.56 7.28
N GLU A 282 24.97 2.58 7.79
CA GLU A 282 25.27 2.10 9.14
C GLU A 282 24.49 2.88 10.22
N LYS A 283 24.37 4.21 10.07
CA LYS A 283 23.55 5.03 10.97
C LYS A 283 22.08 4.62 10.93
N ILE A 284 21.52 4.40 9.74
CA ILE A 284 20.14 3.92 9.57
C ILE A 284 19.96 2.54 10.21
N MET A 285 20.91 1.62 10.05
CA MET A 285 20.84 0.30 10.68
C MET A 285 20.83 0.41 12.21
N LYS A 286 21.65 1.28 12.81
CA LYS A 286 21.61 1.55 14.26
C LYS A 286 20.27 2.12 14.71
N ILE A 287 19.70 3.04 13.94
CA ILE A 287 18.36 3.61 14.17
C ILE A 287 17.29 2.50 14.08
N LEU A 288 17.36 1.59 13.12
CA LEU A 288 16.44 0.45 13.02
C LEU A 288 16.53 -0.46 14.25
N VAL A 289 17.74 -0.74 14.75
CA VAL A 289 17.92 -1.53 15.98
C VAL A 289 17.34 -0.82 17.21
N GLU A 290 17.46 0.50 17.28
CA GLU A 290 16.95 1.31 18.40
C GLU A 290 15.42 1.40 18.42
N TYR A 291 14.77 1.58 17.26
CA TYR A 291 13.34 1.91 17.20
C TYR A 291 12.43 0.80 16.65
N CYS A 292 12.92 -0.11 15.80
CA CYS A 292 12.09 -1.24 15.32
C CYS A 292 12.03 -2.37 16.35
N THR A 293 11.12 -3.32 16.12
CA THR A 293 10.94 -4.48 17.01
C THR A 293 11.68 -5.72 16.50
N PRO A 294 12.01 -6.70 17.36
CA PRO A 294 12.61 -7.97 16.94
C PRO A 294 11.84 -8.66 15.82
N GLY A 295 12.56 -9.44 14.99
CA GLY A 295 12.00 -10.10 13.80
C GLY A 295 11.84 -9.18 12.59
N ASN A 296 12.31 -7.94 12.67
CA ASN A 296 12.38 -7.03 11.53
C ASN A 296 13.34 -7.59 10.46
N VAL A 297 12.93 -7.55 9.20
CA VAL A 297 13.70 -8.09 8.06
C VAL A 297 13.87 -6.98 7.04
N LEU A 298 15.08 -6.87 6.47
CA LEU A 298 15.33 -6.07 5.29
C LEU A 298 15.49 -6.97 4.08
N ALA A 299 14.57 -6.89 3.12
CA ALA A 299 14.67 -7.59 1.86
C ALA A 299 15.62 -6.84 0.92
N LEU A 300 16.75 -7.46 0.58
CA LEU A 300 17.74 -6.92 -0.35
C LEU A 300 17.51 -7.47 -1.76
N GLY A 301 16.98 -6.64 -2.65
CA GLY A 301 16.73 -6.99 -4.05
C GLY A 301 18.00 -6.98 -4.90
N MET A 302 18.85 -8.00 -4.78
CA MET A 302 19.97 -8.22 -5.73
C MET A 302 19.48 -8.90 -7.02
N GLU A 303 18.46 -9.75 -6.90
CA GLU A 303 17.74 -10.48 -7.96
C GLU A 303 18.56 -11.50 -8.75
N SER A 304 19.81 -11.23 -9.12
CA SER A 304 20.66 -12.17 -9.85
C SER A 304 22.16 -11.90 -9.64
N ALA A 305 22.95 -12.95 -9.72
CA ALA A 305 24.41 -12.89 -9.77
C ALA A 305 24.98 -13.03 -11.20
N ASP A 306 24.14 -13.33 -12.20
CA ASP A 306 24.57 -13.47 -13.59
C ASP A 306 24.65 -12.10 -14.27
N PRO A 307 25.84 -11.66 -14.74
CA PRO A 307 26.00 -10.37 -15.42
C PRO A 307 25.11 -10.18 -16.66
N ALA A 308 24.75 -11.25 -17.37
CA ALA A 308 23.83 -11.18 -18.51
C ALA A 308 22.41 -10.84 -18.06
N VAL A 309 21.93 -11.47 -16.97
CA VAL A 309 20.61 -11.21 -16.38
C VAL A 309 20.54 -9.81 -15.77
N ILE A 310 21.61 -9.37 -15.10
CA ILE A 310 21.74 -8.01 -14.54
C ILE A 310 21.54 -6.95 -15.63
N ARG A 311 22.28 -7.07 -16.74
CA ARG A 311 22.15 -6.14 -17.87
C ARG A 311 20.77 -6.22 -18.53
N ALA A 312 20.25 -7.42 -18.76
CA ALA A 312 18.96 -7.60 -19.43
C ALA A 312 17.77 -7.02 -18.65
N ASN A 313 17.86 -6.99 -17.31
CA ASN A 313 16.78 -6.51 -16.45
C ASN A 313 17.04 -5.14 -15.83
N ASN A 314 18.10 -4.44 -16.26
CA ASN A 314 18.50 -3.14 -15.73
C ASN A 314 18.61 -3.16 -14.19
N LEU A 315 19.26 -4.18 -13.63
CA LEU A 315 19.53 -4.28 -12.20
C LEU A 315 20.71 -3.38 -11.81
N ASN A 316 20.66 -2.80 -10.62
CA ASN A 316 21.69 -1.88 -10.12
C ASN A 316 22.58 -2.48 -9.02
N ALA A 317 22.41 -3.77 -8.72
CA ALA A 317 23.16 -4.49 -7.71
C ALA A 317 23.99 -5.61 -8.35
N THR A 318 25.16 -5.88 -7.79
CA THR A 318 26.08 -6.95 -8.19
C THR A 318 26.52 -7.78 -6.98
N PRO A 319 26.93 -9.05 -7.15
CA PRO A 319 27.39 -9.93 -6.07
C PRO A 319 28.55 -9.44 -5.22
#